data_AF-A0A3D3G2F7-F1
#
_entry.id   AF-A0A3D3G2F7-F1
#
_cell.length_a   1.000
_cell.length_b   1.000
_cell.length_c   1.000
_cell.angle_alpha   90.00
_cell.angle_beta   90.00
_cell.angle_gamma   90.00
#
_symmetry.space_group_name_H-M   'P 1'
#
loop_
_entity.id
_entity.type
_entity.pdbx_description
1 polymer ?
#
loop_
_entity_poly.entity_id
_entity_poly.type
_entity_poly.pdbx_seq_one_letter_code
_entity_poly.pdbx_strand_id
1 'polypeptide(L)'
;MNLIEKYGVDAQGLVQRYGGIERCREIVEKAPEGAECYSWRLGDSGIRDRTVYLDDLRAAIADHDRTDYVSDIRNHISPTTKVIER
;
A
#
# COMPACT_ATOMS: atom_id res chain seq x y z
N MET A 1 -3.93 5.64 16.25
CA MET A 1 -2.66 6.28 15.86
C MET A 1 -2.53 6.05 14.38
N ASN A 2 -2.50 7.10 13.57
CA ASN A 2 -2.44 6.93 12.11
C ASN A 2 -1.01 6.63 11.64
N LEU A 3 -0.87 6.02 10.46
CA LEU A 3 0.41 5.71 9.81
C LEU A 3 1.35 6.94 9.77
N ILE A 4 0.78 8.13 9.52
CA ILE A 4 1.51 9.40 9.47
C ILE A 4 2.08 9.76 10.85
N GLU A 5 1.34 9.56 11.93
CA GLU A 5 1.80 9.87 13.29
C GLU A 5 2.85 8.87 13.77
N LYS A 6 2.79 7.63 13.29
CA LYS A 6 3.65 6.53 13.72
C LYS A 6 4.95 6.43 12.90
N TYR A 7 4.88 6.72 11.61
CA TYR A 7 5.99 6.53 10.65
C TYR A 7 6.37 7.80 9.88
N GLY A 8 5.60 8.89 10.02
CA GLY A 8 5.80 10.12 9.25
C GLY A 8 5.42 10.00 7.77
N VAL A 9 4.74 8.91 7.37
CA VAL A 9 4.36 8.62 5.98
C VAL A 9 2.91 8.18 5.90
N ASP A 10 2.26 8.42 4.78
CA ASP A 10 0.94 7.90 4.45
C ASP A 10 1.00 6.42 4.01
N ALA A 11 -0.16 5.84 3.70
CA ALA A 11 -0.30 4.45 3.25
C ALA A 11 0.55 4.12 2.01
N GLN A 12 0.56 4.99 1.00
CA GLN A 12 1.37 4.80 -0.21
C GLN A 12 2.86 4.88 0.10
N GLY A 13 3.26 5.87 0.91
CA GLY A 13 4.64 6.02 1.37
C GLY A 13 5.13 4.79 2.14
N LEU A 14 4.28 4.20 2.97
CA LEU A 14 4.58 2.96 3.69
C LEU A 14 4.75 1.79 2.70
N VAL A 15 3.80 1.60 1.78
CA VAL A 15 3.82 0.52 0.78
C VAL A 15 5.06 0.59 -0.11
N GLN A 16 5.41 1.78 -0.62
CA GLN A 16 6.64 1.98 -1.41
C GLN A 16 7.90 1.65 -0.62
N ARG A 17 7.94 2.00 0.67
CA ARG A 17 9.09 1.72 1.54
C ARG A 17 9.36 0.22 1.71
N TYR A 18 8.32 -0.60 1.61
CA TYR A 18 8.41 -2.06 1.66
C TYR A 18 8.63 -2.72 0.29
N GLY A 19 8.76 -1.94 -0.78
CA GLY A 19 8.98 -2.47 -2.13
C GLY A 19 7.70 -2.70 -2.93
N GLY A 20 6.58 -2.07 -2.53
CA GLY A 20 5.33 -2.09 -3.27
C GLY A 20 4.23 -2.93 -2.64
N ILE A 21 3.04 -2.84 -3.23
CA ILE A 21 1.81 -3.46 -2.69
C ILE A 21 1.88 -4.99 -2.70
N GLU A 22 2.52 -5.57 -3.72
CA GLU A 22 2.68 -7.02 -3.86
C GLU A 22 3.51 -7.60 -2.72
N ARG A 23 4.59 -6.92 -2.34
CA ARG A 23 5.43 -7.31 -1.21
C ARG A 23 4.65 -7.25 0.10
N CYS A 24 3.87 -6.19 0.28
CA CYS A 24 3.00 -6.03 1.45
C CYS A 24 1.97 -7.15 1.55
N ARG A 25 1.33 -7.55 0.45
CA ARG A 25 0.38 -8.67 0.42
C ARG A 25 1.05 -10.00 0.76
N GLU A 26 2.22 -10.27 0.18
CA GLU A 26 2.99 -11.49 0.48
C GLU A 26 3.30 -11.61 1.98
N ILE A 27 3.65 -10.49 2.62
CA ILE A 27 3.91 -10.43 4.06
C ILE A 27 2.65 -10.75 4.87
N VAL A 28 1.51 -10.18 4.50
CA VAL A 28 0.23 -10.44 5.18
C VAL A 28 -0.21 -11.89 5.01
N GLU A 29 0.01 -12.49 3.84
CA GLU A 29 -0.32 -13.90 3.58
C GLU A 29 0.61 -14.87 4.31
N LYS A 30 1.90 -14.57 4.41
CA LYS A 30 2.86 -15.38 5.17
C LYS A 30 2.76 -15.16 6.67
N ALA A 31 1.98 -14.19 7.13
CA ALA A 31 1.81 -13.91 8.53
C ALA A 31 0.90 -14.97 9.20
N PRO A 32 1.24 -15.44 10.41
CA PRO A 32 0.37 -16.34 11.15
C PRO A 32 -0.94 -15.63 11.53
N GLU A 33 -2.04 -16.38 11.46
CA GLU A 33 -3.36 -15.88 11.83
C GLU A 33 -3.36 -15.47 13.32
N GLY A 34 -3.71 -14.21 13.59
CA GLY A 34 -3.70 -13.63 14.94
C GLY A 34 -2.38 -12.98 15.37
N ALA A 35 -1.36 -12.91 14.51
CA ALA A 35 -0.18 -12.07 14.80
C ALA A 35 -0.54 -10.58 14.73
N GLU A 36 -0.08 -9.81 15.71
CA GLU A 36 -0.19 -8.34 15.69
C GLU A 36 0.95 -7.70 14.87
N CYS A 37 2.10 -8.38 14.85
CA CYS A 37 3.28 -7.92 14.15
C CYS A 37 4.03 -9.06 13.47
N TYR A 38 4.59 -8.77 12.29
CA TYR A 38 5.36 -9.71 11.51
C TYR A 38 6.78 -9.17 11.30
N SER A 39 7.77 -10.04 11.47
CA SER A 39 9.17 -9.74 11.18
C SER A 39 9.74 -10.86 10.34
N TRP A 40 10.19 -10.58 9.13
CA TRP A 40 10.91 -11.55 8.31
C TRP A 40 12.42 -11.40 8.47
N ARG A 41 13.13 -12.51 8.20
CA ARG A 41 14.58 -12.52 8.10
C ARG A 41 14.96 -12.04 6.70
N LEU A 42 15.86 -11.06 6.61
CA LEU A 42 16.39 -10.61 5.33
C LEU A 42 17.51 -11.57 4.90
N GLY A 43 17.15 -12.57 4.09
CA GLY A 43 18.09 -13.59 3.61
C GLY A 43 18.73 -14.41 4.74
N ASP A 44 19.98 -14.84 4.51
CA ASP A 44 20.74 -15.66 5.46
C ASP A 44 21.58 -14.81 6.44
N SER A 45 21.56 -13.49 6.30
CA SER A 45 22.39 -12.57 7.08
C SER A 45 22.04 -12.48 8.57
N GLY A 46 20.99 -13.17 9.03
CA GLY A 46 20.52 -13.14 10.41
C GLY A 46 19.82 -11.83 10.83
N ILE A 47 19.80 -10.82 9.96
CA ILE A 47 19.14 -9.53 10.19
C ILE A 47 17.63 -9.68 10.01
N ARG A 48 16.84 -9.18 10.98
CA ARG A 48 15.37 -9.04 10.85
C ARG A 48 15.09 -7.66 10.26
N ASP A 49 14.42 -7.60 9.10
CA ASP A 49 14.40 -6.37 8.28
C ASP A 49 13.63 -5.21 8.93
N ARG A 50 12.59 -5.52 9.72
CA ARG A 50 11.89 -4.62 10.65
C ARG A 50 10.61 -5.34 11.13
N THR A 51 10.17 -5.02 12.35
CA THR A 51 8.85 -5.44 12.84
C THR A 51 7.80 -4.55 12.20
N VAL A 52 6.98 -5.08 11.29
CA VAL A 52 5.83 -4.38 10.73
C VAL A 52 4.57 -4.79 11.47
N TYR A 53 3.70 -3.81 11.75
CA TYR A 53 2.38 -4.09 12.31
C TYR A 53 1.47 -4.51 11.15
N LEU A 54 0.84 -5.68 11.29
CA LEU A 54 -0.01 -6.21 10.23
C LEU A 54 -1.27 -5.38 10.05
N ASP A 55 -1.75 -4.75 11.12
CA ASP A 55 -2.89 -3.84 11.09
C ASP A 55 -2.58 -2.59 10.23
N ASP A 56 -1.42 -1.97 10.46
CA ASP A 56 -0.92 -0.85 9.68
C ASP A 56 -0.70 -1.21 8.21
N LEU A 57 -0.16 -2.41 7.96
CA LEU A 57 0.08 -2.92 6.60
C LEU A 57 -1.24 -3.21 5.87
N ARG A 58 -2.22 -3.83 6.54
CA ARG A 58 -3.57 -4.08 6.01
C ARG A 58 -4.32 -2.78 5.72
N ALA A 59 -4.23 -1.81 6.63
CA ALA A 59 -4.81 -0.49 6.44
C ALA A 59 -4.17 0.20 5.23
N ALA A 60 -2.84 0.16 5.12
CA ALA A 60 -2.14 0.72 3.98
C ALA A 60 -2.51 0.04 2.64
N ILE A 61 -2.66 -1.29 2.64
CA ILE A 61 -3.11 -2.05 1.47
C ILE A 61 -4.53 -1.65 1.06
N ALA A 62 -5.45 -1.57 2.03
CA ALA A 62 -6.84 -1.20 1.76
C ALA A 62 -6.98 0.25 1.25
N ASP A 63 -6.18 1.16 1.79
CA ASP A 63 -6.15 2.56 1.35
C ASP A 63 -5.53 2.70 -0.05
N HIS A 64 -4.47 1.92 -0.34
CA HIS A 64 -3.89 1.84 -1.68
C HIS A 64 -4.92 1.34 -2.71
N ASP A 65 -5.63 0.24 -2.41
CA ASP A 65 -6.66 -0.34 -3.30
C ASP A 65 -7.80 0.66 -3.57
N ARG A 66 -8.18 1.42 -2.55
CA ARG A 66 -9.17 2.51 -2.67
C ARG A 66 -8.68 3.66 -3.56
N THR A 67 -7.38 3.95 -3.55
CA THR A 67 -6.80 5.11 -4.25
C THR A 67 -6.37 4.78 -5.68
N ASP A 68 -6.01 3.52 -5.96
CA ASP A 68 -5.61 3.04 -7.30
C ASP A 68 -6.75 3.11 -8.33
N TYR A 69 -8.00 3.18 -7.86
CA TYR A 69 -9.21 3.26 -8.68
C TYR A 69 -9.39 4.57 -9.47
N VAL A 70 -8.45 5.52 -9.41
CA VAL A 70 -8.59 6.87 -10.01
C VAL A 70 -7.59 7.15 -11.14
N SER A 71 -6.93 6.12 -11.72
CA SER A 71 -6.04 6.33 -12.86
C SER A 71 -6.74 6.32 -14.24
N ASP A 72 -7.89 5.65 -14.39
CA ASP A 72 -8.55 5.51 -15.72
C ASP A 72 -9.65 6.55 -16.03
N ILE A 73 -10.23 7.23 -15.05
CA ILE A 73 -11.43 8.06 -15.28
C ILE A 73 -11.10 9.51 -15.69
N ARG A 74 -9.89 9.99 -15.43
CA ARG A 74 -9.59 11.44 -15.53
C ARG A 74 -9.09 11.95 -16.88
N ASN A 75 -8.99 11.12 -17.92
CA ASN A 75 -8.68 11.65 -19.26
C ASN A 75 -9.31 10.90 -20.45
N HIS A 76 -10.39 10.14 -20.23
CA HIS A 76 -11.28 9.76 -21.34
C HIS A 76 -12.24 10.90 -21.72
N ILE A 77 -11.75 12.15 -21.75
CA ILE A 77 -12.40 13.15 -22.60
C ILE A 77 -11.88 12.82 -23.99
N SER A 78 -12.54 11.85 -24.62
CA SER A 78 -12.31 11.50 -26.00
C SER A 78 -12.20 12.79 -26.82
N PRO A 79 -11.15 12.98 -27.65
CA PRO A 79 -10.94 14.20 -28.44
C PRO A 79 -12.05 14.47 -29.49
N THR A 80 -13.10 13.67 -29.49
CA THR A 80 -14.30 13.78 -30.34
C THR A 80 -15.48 14.49 -29.68
N THR A 81 -15.34 14.97 -28.43
CA THR A 81 -16.41 15.76 -27.79
C THR A 81 -16.53 17.12 -28.49
N LYS A 82 -17.41 17.22 -29.50
CA LYS A 82 -17.80 18.51 -30.08
C LYS A 82 -18.67 19.26 -29.06
N VAL A 83 -18.13 20.33 -28.49
CA VAL A 83 -18.94 21.38 -27.88
C VAL A 83 -19.74 22.03 -29.00
N ILE A 84 -21.05 21.80 -29.02
CA ILE A 84 -21.98 22.54 -29.88
C ILE A 84 -22.46 23.72 -29.05
N GLU A 85 -21.79 24.86 -29.22
CA GLU A 85 -22.21 26.15 -28.68
C GLU A 85 -23.44 26.60 -29.48
N ARG A 86 -24.53 26.91 -28.80
CA ARG A 86 -25.79 27.37 -29.39
C ARG A 86 -25.92 28.88 -29.31
#